data_AF-A0A948L525-F1
#
_entry.id   AF-A0A948L525-F1
#
_cell.length_a   1.000
_cell.length_b   1.000
_cell.length_c   1.000
_cell.angle_alpha   90.00
_cell.angle_beta   90.00
_cell.angle_gamma   90.00
#
_symmetry.space_group_name_H-M   'P 1'
#
loop_
_entity.id
_entity.type
_entity.pdbx_description
1 polymer ?
#
loop_
_entity_poly.entity_id
_entity_poly.type
_entity_poly.pdbx_seq_one_letter_code
_entity_poly.pdbx_strand_id
1 'polypeptide(L)' 'MDQNKTALERTFELAKSGRFASFGEIKKVVRGEGYAVDQLTGPQLSKQVRGLIELARTRQSAER' A
#
# COMPACT_ATOMS: atom_id res chain seq x y z
N MET A 1 -1.62 -15.97 -9.19
CA MET A 1 -2.20 -15.09 -8.14
C MET A 1 -2.27 -15.90 -6.87
N ASP A 2 -1.71 -15.42 -5.76
CA ASP A 2 -2.02 -15.96 -4.45
C ASP A 2 -3.52 -15.82 -4.23
N GLN A 3 -4.26 -16.93 -4.37
CA GLN A 3 -5.73 -16.95 -4.46
C GLN A 3 -6.43 -16.48 -3.17
N ASN A 4 -5.68 -16.03 -2.16
CA ASN A 4 -6.17 -15.65 -0.84
C ASN A 4 -5.90 -14.20 -0.46
N LYS A 5 -5.16 -13.42 -1.27
CA LYS A 5 -4.88 -12.01 -0.95
C LYS A 5 -5.81 -11.09 -1.73
N THR A 6 -6.46 -10.18 -1.03
CA THR A 6 -7.26 -9.11 -1.62
C THR A 6 -6.37 -7.94 -2.06
N ALA A 7 -6.88 -7.10 -2.96
CA ALA A 7 -6.24 -5.84 -3.35
C ALA A 7 -5.94 -4.95 -2.12
N LEU A 8 -6.81 -5.02 -1.11
CA LEU A 8 -6.70 -4.29 0.13
C LEU A 8 -5.51 -4.78 0.94
N GLU A 9 -5.44 -6.08 1.21
CA GLU A 9 -4.32 -6.69 1.94
C GLU A 9 -2.99 -6.41 1.25
N ARG A 10 -2.95 -6.53 -0.08
CA ARG A 10 -1.74 -6.24 -0.85
C ARG A 10 -1.31 -4.77 -0.72
N THR A 11 -2.28 -3.86 -0.74
CA THR A 11 -2.03 -2.43 -0.52
C THR A 11 -1.40 -2.18 0.85
N PHE A 12 -1.95 -2.81 1.90
CA PHE A 12 -1.43 -2.66 3.26
C PHE A 12 -0.04 -3.28 3.44
N GLU A 13 0.25 -4.41 2.81
CA GLU A 13 1.61 -4.99 2.79
C GLU A 13 2.62 -4.04 2.15
N LEU A 14 2.29 -3.51 0.96
CA LEU A 14 3.16 -2.58 0.24
C LEU A 14 3.37 -1.29 1.04
N ALA A 15 2.33 -0.78 1.70
CA ALA A 15 2.43 0.40 2.57
C ALA A 15 3.39 0.17 3.75
N LYS A 16 3.31 -1.00 4.40
CA LYS A 16 4.18 -1.37 5.52
C LYS A 16 5.63 -1.63 5.12
N SER A 17 5.89 -1.92 3.85
CA SER A 17 7.26 -2.19 3.37
C SER A 17 8.19 -0.97 3.42
N GLY A 18 7.64 0.25 3.51
CA GLY A 18 8.41 1.49 3.45
C GLY A 18 8.99 1.82 2.07
N ARG A 19 8.77 0.96 1.06
CA ARG A 19 9.35 1.10 -0.28
C ARG A 19 8.66 2.12 -1.18
N PHE A 20 7.47 2.58 -0.82
CA PHE A 20 6.64 3.45 -1.65
C PHE A 20 6.50 4.83 -1.03
N ALA A 21 6.52 5.88 -1.84
CA ALA A 21 6.37 7.25 -1.38
C ALA A 21 4.90 7.68 -1.28
N SER A 22 4.01 7.02 -2.03
CA SER A 22 2.61 7.43 -2.15
C SER A 22 1.65 6.28 -2.41
N PHE A 23 0.39 6.46 -1.96
CA PHE A 23 -0.70 5.51 -2.24
C PHE A 23 -0.94 5.32 -3.75
N GLY A 24 -0.68 6.34 -4.57
CA GLY A 24 -0.75 6.25 -6.03
C GLY A 24 0.24 5.24 -6.63
N GLU A 25 1.44 5.11 -6.08
CA GLU A 25 2.44 4.12 -6.54
C GLU A 25 2.01 2.71 -6.17
N ILE A 26 1.51 2.54 -4.95
CA ILE A 26 0.96 1.26 -4.48
C ILE A 26 -0.16 0.81 -5.41
N LYS A 27 -1.11 1.69 -5.78
CA LYS A 27 -2.19 1.36 -6.72
C LYS A 27 -1.67 0.91 -8.09
N LYS A 28 -0.59 1.51 -8.60
CA LYS A 28 0.02 1.09 -9.88
C LYS A 28 0.58 -0.32 -9.77
N VAL A 29 1.28 -0.65 -8.67
CA VAL A 29 1.82 -2.00 -8.44
C VAL A 29 0.70 -3.02 -8.28
N VAL A 30 -0.27 -2.74 -7.42
CA VAL A 30 -1.41 -3.64 -7.16
C VAL A 30 -2.20 -3.90 -8.45
N ARG A 31 -2.41 -2.88 -9.29
CA ARG A 31 -3.01 -3.05 -10.62
C ARG A 31 -2.13 -3.88 -11.56
N GLY A 32 -0.82 -3.66 -11.55
CA GLY A 32 0.14 -4.43 -12.36
C GLY A 32 0.23 -5.91 -11.95
N GLU A 33 -0.02 -6.21 -10.68
CA GLU A 33 -0.12 -7.58 -10.15
C GLU A 33 -1.47 -8.25 -10.47
N GLY A 34 -2.39 -7.53 -11.13
CA GLY A 34 -3.68 -8.06 -11.57
C GLY A 34 -4.80 -7.98 -10.53
N TYR A 35 -4.61 -7.25 -9.43
CA TYR A 35 -5.67 -7.03 -8.45
C TYR A 35 -6.63 -5.92 -8.88
N ALA A 36 -7.91 -6.08 -8.53
CA ALA A 36 -8.94 -5.08 -8.76
C ALA A 36 -8.75 -3.87 -7.81
N VAL A 37 -8.38 -2.71 -8.38
CA VAL A 37 -8.13 -1.48 -7.61
C VAL A 37 -9.37 -0.61 -7.41
N ASP A 38 -10.52 -1.02 -7.93
CA ASP A 38 -11.79 -0.28 -7.79
C ASP A 38 -12.20 -0.11 -6.32
N GLN A 39 -11.89 -1.12 -5.50
CA GLN A 39 -12.10 -1.10 -4.06
C GLN A 39 -11.06 -0.25 -3.29
N LEU A 40 -9.99 0.22 -3.96
CA LEU A 40 -8.94 1.05 -3.36
C LEU A 40 -9.26 2.54 -3.47
N THR A 41 -10.50 2.88 -3.14
CA THR A 41 -11.06 4.23 -3.23
C THR A 41 -11.55 4.70 -1.86
N GLY A 42 -11.73 6.01 -1.71
CA GLY A 42 -12.24 6.62 -0.48
C GLY A 42 -11.20 7.41 0.34
N PRO A 43 -11.63 8.49 1.01
CA PRO A 43 -10.74 9.39 1.75
C PRO A 43 -10.15 8.73 3.00
N GLN A 44 -10.91 7.87 3.68
CA GLN A 44 -10.46 7.20 4.90
C GLN A 44 -9.37 6.15 4.60
N LEU A 45 -9.57 5.31 3.58
CA LEU A 45 -8.57 4.33 3.15
C LEU A 45 -7.28 5.03 2.72
N SER A 46 -7.40 6.09 1.91
CA SER A 46 -6.26 6.89 1.47
C SER A 46 -5.47 7.46 2.66
N LYS A 47 -6.17 7.95 3.69
CA LYS A 47 -5.53 8.48 4.91
C LYS A 47 -4.81 7.38 5.69
N GLN A 48 -5.42 6.22 5.87
CA GLN A 48 -4.81 5.08 6.57
C GLN A 48 -3.55 4.59 5.85
N VAL A 49 -3.63 4.41 4.53
CA VAL A 49 -2.48 3.93 3.74
C VAL A 49 -1.34 4.95 3.74
N ARG A 50 -1.63 6.25 3.62
CA ARG A 50 -0.62 7.31 3.72
C ARG A 50 0.07 7.32 5.09
N GLY A 51 -0.71 7.23 6.18
CA GLY A 51 -0.14 7.16 7.52
C GLY A 51 0.77 5.94 7.71
N LEU A 52 0.40 4.79 7.15
CA LEU A 52 1.25 3.59 7.19
C LEU A 52 2.53 3.73 6.39
N ILE A 53 2.46 4.35 5.21
CA ILE A 53 3.65 4.66 4.41
C ILE A 53 4.60 5.57 5.21
N GLU A 54 4.08 6.63 5.82
CA GLU A 54 4.87 7.56 6.64
C GLU A 54 5.53 6.86 7.81
N LEU A 55 4.76 6.06 8.57
CA LEU A 55 5.28 5.28 9.69
C LEU A 55 6.36 4.28 9.25
N ALA A 56 6.15 3.58 8.13
CA ALA A 56 7.10 2.61 7.61
C ALA A 56 8.39 3.29 7.13
N ARG A 57 8.31 4.46 6.49
CA ARG A 57 9.48 5.25 6.11
C ARG A 57 10.26 5.76 7.31
N THR A 58 9.58 6.31 8.32
CA THR A 58 10.24 6.76 9.55
C THR A 58 10.97 5.61 10.24
N ARG A 59 10.35 4.42 10.29
CA ARG A 59 10.98 3.21 10.82
C ARG A 59 12.20 2.79 10.01
N GLN A 60 12.08 2.70 8.68
CA GLN A 60 13.18 2.29 7.81
C GLN A 60 14.37 3.25 7.87
N SER A 61 14.13 4.55 8.01
CA SER A 61 15.19 5.55 8.18
C SER A 61 15.86 5.49 9.55
N ALA A 62 15.18 4.99 10.59
CA ALA A 62 15.76 4.80 11.92
C ALA A 62 16.57 3.50 12.05
N GLU A 63 16.32 2.52 11.17
CA GLU A 63 17.04 1.24 11.10
C GLU A 63 18.24 1.26 10.13
N ARG A 64 18.52 2.41 9.47
CA ARG A 64 19.66 2.61 8.57
C ARG A 64 20.71 3.50 9.21
#